data_AF-A0A968ZKV2-F1
#
_entry.id   AF-A0A968ZKV2-F1
#
_cell.length_a   1.000
_cell.length_b   1.000
_cell.length_c   1.000
_cell.angle_alpha   90.00
_cell.angle_beta   90.00
_cell.angle_gamma   90.00
#
_symmetry.space_group_name_H-M   'P 1'
#
loop_
_entity.id
_entity.type
_entity.pdbx_description
1 polymer ?
#
loop_
_entity_poly.entity_id
_entity_poly.type
_entity_poly.pdbx_seq_one_letter_code
_entity_poly.pdbx_strand_id
1 'polypeptide(L)' 'MSLKLYLLRHGETTFSASGNFCGTLDPALTESGHTMAQAFADAYQSLTWQAIYRAYMPKALRDREGS' A
#
# COMPACT_ATOMS: atom_id res chain seq x y z
N MET A 1 -20.39 12.17 20.44
CA MET A 1 -19.99 11.09 19.53
C MET A 1 -18.48 11.15 19.34
N SER A 2 -17.81 10.01 19.22
CA SER A 2 -16.35 9.94 18.97
C SER A 2 -16.07 9.33 17.60
N LEU A 3 -15.06 9.87 16.91
CA LEU A 3 -14.57 9.36 15.63
C LEU A 3 -13.30 8.55 15.89
N LYS A 4 -13.23 7.32 15.38
CA LYS A 4 -12.01 6.49 15.39
C LYS A 4 -11.39 6.51 14.00
N LEU A 5 -10.13 6.94 13.91
CA LEU A 5 -9.37 6.93 12.66
C LEU A 5 -8.33 5.81 12.70
N TYR A 6 -8.23 5.09 11.59
CA TYR A 6 -7.22 4.06 11.37
C TYR A 6 -6.30 4.55 10.25
N LEU A 7 -5.01 4.71 10.55
CA LEU A 7 -4.00 5.14 9.59
C LEU A 7 -3.18 3.92 9.17
N LEU A 8 -3.31 3.52 7.91
CA LEU A 8 -2.58 2.40 7.34
C LEU A 8 -1.54 2.91 6.33
N ARG A 9 -0.28 2.51 6.52
CA ARG A 9 0.77 2.67 5.51
C ARG A 9 0.65 1.55 4.49
N HIS A 10 0.95 1.83 3.22
CA HIS A 10 1.02 0.80 2.18
C HIS A 10 2.01 -0.32 2.54
N GLY A 11 1.79 -1.52 2.00
CA GLY A 11 2.71 -2.65 2.13
C GLY A 11 4.05 -2.40 1.43
N GLU A 12 5.01 -3.29 1.64
CA GLU A 12 6.32 -3.19 0.99
C GLU A 12 6.21 -3.11 -0.55
N THR A 13 7.00 -2.22 -1.15
CA THR A 13 7.10 -2.02 -2.60
C THR A 13 8.50 -2.36 -3.11
N THR A 14 8.65 -2.55 -4.41
CA THR A 14 9.96 -2.83 -5.04
C THR A 14 11.01 -1.75 -4.75
N PHE A 15 10.58 -0.49 -4.59
CA PHE A 15 11.44 0.64 -4.22
C PHE A 15 11.85 0.59 -2.73
N SER A 16 10.92 0.29 -1.83
CA SER A 16 11.26 0.18 -0.40
C SER A 16 12.18 -1.01 -0.12
N ALA A 17 12.01 -2.12 -0.84
CA ALA A 17 12.86 -3.29 -0.72
C ALA A 17 14.30 -3.03 -1.20
N SER A 18 14.47 -2.18 -2.21
CA SER A 18 15.78 -1.79 -2.76
C SER A 18 16.44 -0.60 -2.06
N GLY A 19 15.81 -0.04 -1.02
CA GLY A 19 16.32 1.14 -0.31
C GLY A 19 16.22 2.45 -1.11
N ASN A 20 15.47 2.45 -2.21
CA ASN A 20 15.31 3.60 -3.09
C ASN A 20 14.25 4.57 -2.57
N PHE A 21 14.47 5.87 -2.78
CA PHE A 21 13.50 6.90 -2.43
C PHE A 21 12.31 6.84 -3.39
N CYS A 22 11.14 6.50 -2.85
CA CYS A 22 9.89 6.53 -3.60
C CYS A 22 9.17 7.84 -3.28
N GLY A 23 9.30 8.82 -4.17
CA GLY A 23 8.71 10.16 -4.00
C GLY A 23 7.18 10.16 -4.21
N THR A 24 6.74 10.53 -5.40
CA THR A 24 5.32 10.66 -5.77
C THR A 24 4.81 9.51 -6.65
N LEU A 25 5.63 8.49 -6.86
CA LEU A 25 5.31 7.34 -7.71
C LEU A 25 4.62 6.24 -6.89
N ASP A 26 3.72 5.50 -7.54
CA ASP A 26 3.09 4.28 -7.02
C ASP A 26 3.80 3.05 -7.58
N PRO A 27 4.91 2.59 -6.96
CA PRO A 27 5.59 1.35 -7.34
C PRO A 27 4.71 0.15 -7.00
N ALA A 28 4.90 -0.95 -7.72
CA ALA A 28 4.20 -2.19 -7.40
C ALA A 28 4.59 -2.71 -6.00
N LEU A 29 3.61 -3.28 -5.30
CA LEU A 29 3.85 -4.04 -4.08
C LEU A 29 4.69 -5.29 -4.39
N THR A 30 5.57 -5.67 -3.46
CA THR A 30 6.21 -6.99 -3.48
C THR A 30 5.19 -8.07 -3.09
N GLU A 31 5.52 -9.35 -3.28
CA GLU A 31 4.70 -10.45 -2.74
C GLU A 31 4.51 -10.33 -1.22
N SER A 32 5.55 -9.91 -0.50
CA SER A 32 5.49 -9.57 0.92
C SER A 32 4.52 -8.41 1.18
N GLY A 33 4.56 -7.35 0.37
CA GLY A 33 3.64 -6.22 0.45
C GLY A 33 2.17 -6.62 0.26
N HIS A 34 1.89 -7.55 -0.66
CA HIS A 34 0.56 -8.13 -0.82
C HIS A 34 0.14 -8.96 0.40
N THR A 35 1.04 -9.76 0.96
CA THR A 35 0.79 -10.54 2.17
C THR A 35 0.48 -9.63 3.37
N MET A 36 1.20 -8.52 3.52
CA MET A 36 0.93 -7.52 4.55
C MET A 36 -0.46 -6.89 4.39
N ALA A 37 -0.85 -6.56 3.15
CA ALA A 37 -2.18 -6.02 2.87
C ALA A 37 -3.29 -7.03 3.21
N GLN A 38 -3.08 -8.31 2.90
CA GLN A 38 -4.03 -9.38 3.25
C GLN A 38 -4.14 -9.56 4.77
N ALA A 39 -3.00 -9.59 5.48
CA ALA A 39 -3.00 -9.72 6.93
C ALA A 39 -3.76 -8.57 7.63
N PHE A 40 -3.67 -7.35 7.09
CA PHE A 40 -4.48 -6.23 7.56
C PHE A 40 -5.97 -6.47 7.30
N ALA A 41 -6.34 -6.89 6.09
CA ALA A 41 -7.72 -7.19 5.76
C ALA A 41 -8.31 -8.25 6.70
N ASP A 42 -7.57 -9.34 6.94
CA ASP A 42 -8.01 -10.44 7.80
C ASP A 42 -8.18 -10.00 9.27
N ALA A 43 -7.27 -9.16 9.77
CA ALA A 43 -7.31 -8.67 11.14
C ALA A 43 -8.47 -7.69 11.41
N TYR A 44 -8.85 -6.90 10.40
CA TYR A 44 -9.83 -5.83 10.55
C TYR A 44 -11.14 -6.03 9.77
N GLN A 45 -11.35 -7.21 9.19
CA GLN A 45 -12.57 -7.56 8.44
C GLN A 45 -13.86 -7.45 9.26
N SER A 46 -13.78 -7.59 10.59
CA SER A 46 -14.94 -7.52 11.48
C SER A 46 -15.38 -6.09 11.81
N LEU A 47 -14.62 -5.08 11.40
CA LEU A 47 -14.97 -3.67 11.63
C LEU A 47 -15.95 -3.17 10.57
N THR A 48 -16.97 -2.43 11.02
CA THR A 48 -17.85 -1.68 10.12
C THR A 48 -17.19 -0.36 9.73
N TRP A 49 -16.71 -0.28 8.49
CA TRP A 49 -16.10 0.92 7.93
C TRP A 49 -17.16 1.89 7.43
N GLN A 50 -17.15 3.11 7.94
CA GLN A 50 -18.04 4.19 7.47
C GLN A 50 -17.49 4.84 6.20
N ALA A 51 -16.17 4.91 6.06
CA ALA A 51 -15.49 5.44 4.89
C ALA A 51 -14.05 4.90 4.81
N ILE A 52 -13.51 4.81 3.60
CA ILE A 52 -12.11 4.44 3.32
C ILE A 52 -11.55 5.47 2.35
N TYR A 53 -10.37 6.00 2.65
CA TYR A 53 -9.68 6.99 1.83
C TYR A 53 -8.29 6.48 1.45
N ARG A 54 -7.87 6.75 0.21
CA ARG A 54 -6.52 6.43 -0.28
C ARG A 54 -6.00 7.62 -1.07
N ALA A 55 -4.72 7.94 -0.89
CA ALA A 55 -4.05 8.88 -1.77
C ALA A 55 -4.02 8.34 -3.21
N TYR A 56 -4.21 9.23 -4.19
CA TYR A 56 -3.96 8.92 -5.59
C TYR A 56 -2.47 9.19 -5.87
N MET A 57 -1.74 8.16 -6.30
CA MET A 57 -0.36 8.29 -6.77
C MET A 57 -0.27 7.72 -8.19
N PRO A 58 0.35 8.43 -9.14
CA PRO A 58 0.56 7.92 -10.49
C PRO A 58 1.45 6.68 -10.44
N LYS A 59 1.04 5.62 -11.14
CA LYS A 59 1.84 4.39 -11.25
C LYS A 59 3.23 4.72 -11.78
N ALA A 60 4.24 4.18 -11.12
CA ALA A 60 5.57 4.13 -11.71
C ALA A 60 5.43 3.45 -13.07
N LEU A 61 5.91 4.10 -14.14
CA LEU A 61 6.09 3.43 -15.43
C LEU A 61 6.93 2.19 -15.13
N ARG A 62 6.39 1.01 -15.44
CA ARG A 62 7.14 -0.23 -15.36
C ARG A 62 8.35 -0.05 -16.26
N ASP A 63 9.52 0.19 -15.69
CA ASP A 63 10.76 0.23 -16.45
C ASP A 63 10.81 -1.08 -17.23
N ARG A 64 10.82 -0.93 -18.55
CA ARG A 64 11.10 -2.02 -19.48
C ARG A 64 12.58 -2.33 -19.35
N GLU A 65 12.99 -2.97 -18.26
CA GLU A 65 14.19 -3.81 -18.25
C GLU A 65 13.73 -5.15 -18.82
N GLY A 66 13.84 -5.33 -20.14
CA GLY A 66 14.89 -6.16 -20.77
C GLY A 66 14.32 -7.56 -21.03
N SER A 67 13.86 -7.85 -22.25
CA SER A 67 14.54 -8.70 -23.26
C SER A 67 14.92 -10.10 -22.77
#